data_AF-A0A6M1N811-F1
#
_entry.id   AF-A0A6M1N811-F1
#
_cell.length_a   1.000
_cell.length_b   1.000
_cell.length_c   1.000
_cell.angle_alpha   90.00
_cell.angle_beta   90.00
_cell.angle_gamma   90.00
#
_symmetry.space_group_name_H-M   'P 1'
#
loop_
_entity.id
_entity.type
_entity.pdbx_description
1 polymer ?
#
loop_
_entity_poly.entity_id
_entity_poly.type
_entity_poly.pdbx_seq_one_letter_code
_entity_poly.pdbx_strand_id
1 'polypeptide(L)'
;MAIKITDECINCGACEPECPNNAIYDAGVPWRFSDGTALSGVIDFGEGVTIDASAPQEAISNEVYYIVSDKCTECVGFHDEPQCAAVCPVDCCIEDEDIVESEEELLAKKAWLHAE
;
A
#
# COMPACT_ATOMS: atom_id res chain seq x y z
N MET A 1 -9.14 -7.37 1.65
CA MET A 1 -9.85 -6.09 1.55
C MET A 1 -9.02 -4.82 1.36
N ALA A 2 -7.70 -4.75 1.23
CA ALA A 2 -6.94 -3.48 1.32
C ALA A 2 -7.34 -2.55 2.50
N ILE A 3 -6.52 -1.54 2.77
CA ILE A 3 -6.81 -0.50 3.76
C ILE A 3 -6.74 0.83 3.04
N LYS A 4 -7.66 1.75 3.33
CA LYS A 4 -7.63 3.14 2.89
C LYS A 4 -7.52 4.09 4.06
N ILE A 5 -6.99 5.28 3.79
CA ILE A 5 -6.93 6.39 4.75
C ILE A 5 -8.04 7.38 4.37
N THR A 6 -8.92 7.72 5.32
CA THR A 6 -9.99 8.69 5.12
C THR A 6 -9.48 10.14 5.24
N ASP A 7 -10.35 11.08 4.90
CA ASP A 7 -10.13 12.52 5.05
C ASP A 7 -10.04 12.99 6.51
N GLU A 8 -10.32 12.11 7.49
CA GLU A 8 -10.13 12.36 8.92
C GLU A 8 -8.65 12.29 9.35
N CYS A 9 -7.74 11.92 8.43
CA CYS A 9 -6.31 11.87 8.70
C CYS A 9 -5.76 13.24 9.14
N ILE A 10 -5.01 13.23 10.24
CA ILE A 10 -4.39 14.43 10.82
C ILE A 10 -2.91 14.61 10.43
N ASN A 11 -2.42 13.87 9.42
CA ASN A 11 -1.04 13.92 8.93
C ASN A 11 0.03 13.77 10.02
N CYS A 12 -0.18 12.85 10.97
CA CYS A 12 0.74 12.64 12.09
C CYS A 12 2.00 11.80 11.72
N GLY A 13 2.00 11.13 10.57
CA GLY A 13 3.12 10.31 10.09
C GLY A 13 3.34 8.98 10.81
N ALA A 14 2.45 8.58 11.74
CA ALA A 14 2.65 7.38 12.56
C ALA A 14 2.52 6.06 11.77
N CYS A 15 1.67 6.00 10.75
CA CYS A 15 1.38 4.76 10.03
C CYS A 15 2.38 4.41 8.92
N GLU A 16 3.05 5.41 8.32
CA GLU A 16 4.02 5.21 7.24
C GLU A 16 5.14 4.21 7.56
N PRO A 17 5.88 4.34 8.68
CA PRO A 17 6.99 3.43 8.99
C PRO A 17 6.54 2.01 9.37
N GLU A 18 5.27 1.82 9.71
CA GLU A 18 4.73 0.53 10.16
C GLU A 18 4.32 -0.38 8.99
N CYS A 19 4.27 0.14 7.76
CA CYS A 19 3.83 -0.64 6.60
C CYS A 19 4.95 -1.57 6.09
N PRO A 20 4.79 -2.90 6.11
CA PRO A 20 5.84 -3.84 5.69
C PRO A 20 6.15 -3.78 4.19
N ASN A 21 5.23 -3.24 3.39
CA ASN A 21 5.38 -3.12 1.93
C ASN A 21 5.68 -1.69 1.48
N ASN A 22 5.84 -0.73 2.42
CA ASN A 22 5.93 0.70 2.12
C ASN A 22 4.79 1.16 1.18
N ALA A 23 3.55 0.80 1.51
CA ALA A 23 2.37 1.14 0.72
C ALA A 23 1.77 2.50 1.11
N ILE A 24 2.26 3.14 2.16
CA ILE A 24 1.71 4.39 2.72
C ILE A 24 2.66 5.53 2.42
N TYR A 25 2.12 6.68 1.99
CA TYR A 25 2.89 7.85 1.60
C TYR A 25 2.21 9.14 2.08
N ASP A 26 3.00 10.18 2.33
CA ASP A 26 2.50 11.52 2.67
C ASP A 26 1.82 12.18 1.45
N ALA A 27 0.97 13.16 1.74
CA ALA A 27 0.24 13.97 0.78
C ALA A 27 1.16 14.56 -0.30
N GLY A 28 0.83 14.30 -1.56
CA GLY A 28 1.55 14.84 -2.72
C GLY A 28 2.92 14.21 -2.98
N VAL A 29 3.36 13.24 -2.16
CA VAL A 29 4.61 12.53 -2.39
C VAL A 29 4.38 11.45 -3.45
N PRO A 30 5.17 11.41 -4.54
CA PRO A 30 5.06 10.35 -5.54
C PRO A 30 5.58 9.02 -4.99
N TRP A 31 4.97 7.92 -5.40
CA TRP A 31 5.29 6.57 -4.94
C TRP A 31 5.91 5.72 -6.05
N ARG A 32 6.55 4.60 -5.69
CA ARG A 32 7.09 3.61 -6.64
C ARG A 32 6.76 2.20 -6.20
N PHE A 33 6.67 1.29 -7.18
CA PHE A 33 6.54 -0.13 -6.89
C PHE A 33 7.77 -0.68 -6.18
N SER A 34 8.97 -0.19 -6.52
CA SER A 34 10.23 -0.63 -5.93
C SER A 34 10.44 -0.21 -4.46
N ASP A 35 9.71 0.80 -3.97
CA ASP A 35 9.91 1.29 -2.61
C ASP A 35 9.45 0.21 -1.60
N GLY A 36 10.37 -0.32 -0.80
CA GLY A 36 10.05 -1.32 0.23
C GLY A 36 9.60 -2.69 -0.30
N THR A 37 9.90 -3.02 -1.56
CA THR A 37 9.58 -4.32 -2.18
C THR A 37 10.81 -4.92 -2.89
N ALA A 38 10.70 -6.15 -3.38
CA ALA A 38 11.71 -6.79 -4.23
C ALA A 38 11.56 -6.44 -5.72
N LEU A 39 10.53 -5.68 -6.10
CA LEU A 39 10.24 -5.36 -7.50
C LEU A 39 11.30 -4.44 -8.10
N SER A 40 11.80 -4.80 -9.28
CA SER A 40 12.80 -4.03 -10.01
C SER A 40 12.65 -4.22 -11.52
N GLY A 41 13.15 -3.25 -12.29
CA GLY A 41 13.04 -3.28 -13.75
C GLY A 41 11.61 -3.14 -14.24
N VAL A 42 11.31 -3.73 -15.40
CA VAL A 42 9.98 -3.65 -16.02
C VAL A 42 9.07 -4.72 -15.42
N ILE A 43 7.98 -4.27 -14.82
CA ILE A 43 6.87 -5.07 -14.33
C ILE A 43 5.84 -5.20 -15.46
N ASP A 44 5.33 -6.40 -15.68
CA ASP A 44 4.28 -6.70 -16.66
C ASP A 44 3.00 -7.10 -15.92
N PHE A 45 1.94 -6.29 -16.09
CA PHE A 45 0.62 -6.53 -15.51
C PHE A 45 -0.29 -7.34 -16.45
N GLY A 46 0.24 -7.82 -17.58
CA GLY A 46 -0.52 -8.46 -18.63
C GLY A 46 -1.15 -7.46 -19.59
N GLU A 47 -1.75 -7.98 -20.66
CA GLU A 47 -2.47 -7.20 -21.69
C GLU A 47 -1.66 -6.05 -22.33
N GLY A 48 -0.32 -6.15 -22.28
CA GLY A 48 0.59 -5.13 -22.80
C GLY A 48 0.82 -3.94 -21.85
N VAL A 49 0.31 -3.99 -20.63
CA VAL A 49 0.53 -2.97 -19.60
C VAL A 49 1.84 -3.26 -18.88
N THR A 50 2.84 -2.41 -19.10
CA THR A 50 4.15 -2.52 -18.46
C THR A 50 4.51 -1.22 -17.76
N ILE A 51 5.14 -1.33 -16.60
CA ILE A 51 5.59 -0.19 -15.78
C ILE A 51 7.02 -0.46 -15.31
N ASP A 52 7.88 0.54 -15.35
CA ASP A 52 9.18 0.47 -14.67
C ASP A 52 8.94 0.61 -13.15
N ALA A 53 9.36 -0.40 -12.38
CA ALA A 53 9.18 -0.46 -10.93
C ALA A 53 9.73 0.78 -10.21
N SER A 54 10.77 1.41 -10.76
CA SER A 54 11.45 2.58 -10.21
C SER A 54 10.88 3.91 -10.72
N ALA A 55 9.97 3.87 -11.70
CA ALA A 55 9.33 5.08 -12.20
C ALA A 55 8.37 5.66 -11.14
N PRO A 56 8.48 6.97 -10.84
CA PRO A 56 7.57 7.62 -9.91
C PRO A 56 6.15 7.65 -10.49
N GLN A 57 5.18 7.31 -9.64
CA GLN A 57 3.75 7.41 -9.89
C GLN A 57 3.21 8.67 -9.21
N GLU A 58 2.11 9.21 -9.74
CA GLU A 58 1.44 10.36 -9.13
C GLU A 58 0.85 10.00 -7.77
N ALA A 59 0.85 10.97 -6.86
CA ALA A 59 0.26 10.80 -5.54
C ALA A 59 -1.26 10.64 -5.65
N ILE A 60 -1.81 9.69 -4.90
CA ILE A 60 -3.26 9.42 -4.88
C ILE A 60 -4.00 10.56 -4.16
N SER A 61 -3.38 11.10 -3.10
CA SER A 61 -3.90 12.25 -2.36
C SER A 61 -2.86 13.35 -2.25
N ASN A 62 -3.32 14.60 -2.32
CA ASN A 62 -2.51 15.80 -2.09
C ASN A 62 -2.86 16.50 -0.77
N GLU A 63 -3.76 15.93 0.03
CA GLU A 63 -4.30 16.56 1.24
C GLU A 63 -3.96 15.78 2.51
N VAL A 64 -3.99 14.44 2.41
CA VAL A 64 -3.73 13.53 3.53
C VAL A 64 -2.80 12.40 3.11
N TYR A 65 -2.25 11.68 4.08
CA TYR A 65 -1.58 10.40 3.82
C TYR A 65 -2.51 9.47 3.02
N TYR A 66 -1.94 8.66 2.15
CA TYR A 66 -2.69 7.72 1.33
C TYR A 66 -2.03 6.35 1.29
N ILE A 67 -2.82 5.33 0.96
CA ILE A 67 -2.36 3.94 0.78
C ILE A 67 -2.48 3.59 -0.69
N VAL A 68 -1.42 2.99 -1.24
CA VAL A 68 -1.41 2.39 -2.57
C VAL A 68 -1.94 0.96 -2.46
N SER A 69 -3.17 0.74 -2.90
CA SER A 69 -3.86 -0.54 -2.76
C SER A 69 -3.15 -1.70 -3.47
N ASP A 70 -2.47 -1.43 -4.58
CA ASP A 70 -1.64 -2.42 -5.30
C ASP A 70 -0.46 -2.94 -4.47
N LYS A 71 -0.08 -2.23 -3.40
CA LYS A 71 0.98 -2.61 -2.46
C LYS A 71 0.44 -3.03 -1.09
N CYS A 72 -0.84 -2.79 -0.82
CA CYS A 72 -1.45 -3.12 0.46
C CYS A 72 -1.83 -4.60 0.50
N THR A 73 -1.34 -5.32 1.51
CA THR A 73 -1.66 -6.74 1.74
C THR A 73 -2.46 -6.95 3.03
N GLU A 74 -3.01 -5.88 3.63
CA GLU A 74 -3.60 -5.92 4.99
C GLU A 74 -2.66 -6.50 6.05
N CYS A 75 -1.35 -6.43 5.82
CA CYS A 75 -0.31 -7.12 6.59
C CYS A 75 -0.42 -8.66 6.60
N VAL A 76 -1.32 -9.26 5.82
CA VAL A 76 -1.43 -10.71 5.66
C VAL A 76 -0.08 -11.28 5.21
N GLY A 77 0.37 -12.32 5.92
CA GLY A 77 1.68 -12.94 5.72
C GLY A 77 2.85 -12.23 6.41
N PHE A 78 2.60 -11.14 7.14
CA PHE A 78 3.58 -10.43 7.99
C PHE A 78 3.12 -10.34 9.45
N HIS A 79 1.87 -9.92 9.67
CA HIS A 79 1.26 -9.73 10.98
C HIS A 79 -0.19 -10.27 10.97
N ASP A 80 -0.75 -10.47 12.16
CA ASP A 80 -2.14 -10.97 12.32
C ASP A 80 -3.19 -9.87 12.08
N GLU A 81 -2.79 -8.59 12.12
CA GLU A 81 -3.67 -7.43 11.95
C GLU A 81 -2.98 -6.25 11.23
N PRO A 82 -3.73 -5.33 10.60
CA PRO A 82 -3.16 -4.15 9.94
C PRO A 82 -2.47 -3.20 10.92
N GLN A 83 -1.14 -3.09 10.81
CA GLN A 83 -0.33 -2.26 11.73
C GLN A 83 -0.67 -0.77 11.63
N CYS A 84 -1.00 -0.27 10.43
CA CYS A 84 -1.41 1.11 10.23
C CYS A 84 -2.67 1.49 11.01
N ALA A 85 -3.66 0.59 11.08
CA ALA A 85 -4.87 0.78 11.86
C ALA A 85 -4.57 0.73 13.36
N ALA A 86 -3.70 -0.17 13.81
CA ALA A 86 -3.33 -0.31 15.21
C ALA A 86 -2.61 0.93 15.80
N VAL A 87 -1.87 1.68 14.98
CA VAL A 87 -1.13 2.89 15.42
C VAL A 87 -1.85 4.21 15.13
N CYS A 88 -2.96 4.18 14.39
CA CYS A 88 -3.65 5.40 13.99
C CYS A 88 -4.34 6.07 15.21
N PRO A 89 -4.02 7.32 15.57
CA PRO A 89 -4.59 7.96 16.75
C PRO A 89 -6.03 8.45 16.57
N VAL A 90 -6.55 8.43 15.33
CA VAL A 90 -7.87 8.94 14.96
C VAL A 90 -8.69 7.89 14.19
N ASP A 91 -8.26 6.63 14.19
CA ASP A 91 -8.97 5.50 13.58
C ASP A 91 -9.37 5.69 12.10
N CYS A 92 -8.60 6.47 11.34
CA CYS A 92 -8.90 6.81 9.94
C CYS A 92 -8.34 5.81 8.91
N CYS A 93 -7.64 4.75 9.34
CA CYS A 93 -7.14 3.67 8.49
C CYS A 93 -8.14 2.51 8.52
N ILE A 94 -9.03 2.43 7.53
CA ILE A 94 -10.18 1.51 7.51
C ILE A 94 -10.13 0.60 6.28
N GLU A 95 -10.91 -0.49 6.30
CA GLU A 95 -11.07 -1.40 5.17
C GLU A 95 -11.60 -0.65 3.94
N ASP A 96 -11.08 -0.98 2.76
CA ASP A 96 -11.56 -0.39 1.52
C ASP A 96 -12.65 -1.25 0.87
N GLU A 97 -13.91 -0.84 1.04
CA GLU A 97 -15.09 -1.51 0.48
C GLU A 97 -15.05 -1.62 -1.06
N ASP A 98 -14.27 -0.77 -1.74
CA ASP A 98 -14.14 -0.79 -3.20
C ASP A 98 -13.06 -1.78 -3.69
N ILE A 99 -12.18 -2.26 -2.79
CA ILE A 99 -11.03 -3.13 -3.11
C ILE A 99 -11.04 -4.36 -2.20
N VAL A 100 -12.07 -5.19 -2.38
CA VAL A 100 -12.22 -6.42 -1.61
C VAL A 100 -11.36 -7.54 -2.20
N GLU A 101 -10.39 -7.99 -1.41
CA GLU A 101 -9.48 -9.09 -1.74
C GLU A 101 -9.58 -10.20 -0.70
N SER A 102 -9.48 -11.44 -1.14
CA SER A 102 -9.40 -12.65 -0.31
C SER A 102 -7.99 -12.84 0.26
N GLU A 103 -7.88 -13.65 1.32
CA GLU A 103 -6.58 -13.99 1.93
C GLU A 103 -5.60 -14.62 0.91
N GLU A 104 -6.10 -15.46 0.00
CA GLU A 104 -5.30 -16.06 -1.07
C GLU A 104 -4.74 -14.99 -2.04
N GLU A 105 -5.56 -14.01 -2.42
CA GLU A 105 -5.13 -12.89 -3.27
C GLU A 105 -4.09 -12.01 -2.56
N LEU A 106 -4.27 -11.74 -1.27
CA LEU A 106 -3.32 -10.95 -0.47
C LEU A 106 -1.98 -11.67 -0.29
N LEU A 107 -2.00 -12.99 -0.07
CA LEU A 107 -0.80 -13.81 -0.02
C LEU A 107 -0.09 -13.86 -1.38
N ALA A 108 -0.84 -13.99 -2.48
CA ALA A 108 -0.27 -13.96 -3.82
C ALA A 108 0.35 -12.58 -4.13
N LYS A 109 -0.31 -11.49 -3.73
CA LYS A 109 0.23 -10.12 -3.84
C LYS A 109 1.52 -9.97 -3.03
N LYS A 110 1.55 -10.44 -1.79
CA LYS A 110 2.78 -10.46 -0.97
C LYS A 110 3.91 -11.19 -1.70
N ALA A 111 3.65 -12.41 -2.16
CA ALA A 111 4.64 -13.24 -2.85
C ALA A 111 5.21 -12.52 -4.09
N TRP A 112 4.33 -11.86 -4.86
CA TRP A 112 4.73 -11.05 -6.00
C TRP A 112 5.57 -9.82 -5.62
N LEU A 113 5.18 -9.07 -4.58
CA LEU A 113 5.92 -7.89 -4.10
C LEU A 113 7.33 -8.26 -3.60
N HIS A 114 7.48 -9.43 -2.96
CA HIS A 114 8.72 -9.81 -2.27
C HIS A 114 9.50 -10.94 -2.95
N ALA A 115 9.07 -11.36 -4.14
CA ALA A 115 9.67 -12.44 -4.92
C ALA A 115 9.81 -13.77 -4.12
N GLU A 116 8.75 -14.13 -3.38
CA GLU A 116 8.63 -15.37 -2.58
C GLU A 116 7.83 -16.48 -3.28
#